data_AF-A0A9P7RWF2-F1
#
_entry.id   AF-A0A9P7RWF2-F1
#
_cell.length_a   1.000
_cell.length_b   1.000
_cell.length_c   1.000
_cell.angle_alpha   90.00
_cell.angle_beta   90.00
_cell.angle_gamma   90.00
#
_symmetry.space_group_name_H-M   'P 1'
#
loop_
_entity.id
_entity.type
_entity.pdbx_description
1 polymer ?
#
loop_
_entity_poly.entity_id
_entity_poly.type
_entity_poly.pdbx_seq_one_letter_code
_entity_poly.pdbx_strand_id
1 'polypeptide(L)'
;MTKGISYSTPSPSRPSSRSLGKKRARAEDDELCSSPKDRPRNSKKSKSCGSGNTTYRAEDALTVDEHYSDNGGDIYLRLPDGTHFMCHLEKLKAAGGLFEDLFSLPQPARDSETPHELPFCDIYQEIAPEQLRYALDFIYGKLKLLRRLRTGRISLHFSGALAVLKVGHLLNLPELRKAALKALHLLFPCDSDDDRWPPVIHGTNAPTDLFRRIFPIEAVNVFRQCEVPLFAPVAYYYAAQLEIDDILFGVTRPDGSIEKLSDADKSLVMKGREKLRRVRRDHTHAWLSEHGNVRGEVEHQLHGCWMQSNAYTGQSCYAFIQKLKADWNARGFFERSDCMNALPQEALDILKKDLCSTCYEFYRPKISQGVWNGWWELPGVFGFESWKVLKEGQGKLSDGWRE
;
A
#
# COMPACT_ATOMS: atom_id res chain seq x y z
N MET A 1 2.88 -1.96 33.29
CA MET A 1 1.83 -2.83 32.70
C MET A 1 1.55 -2.38 31.28
N THR A 2 2.35 -2.88 30.33
CA THR A 2 2.37 -2.50 28.92
C THR A 2 1.59 -3.56 28.12
N LYS A 3 0.36 -3.25 27.71
CA LYS A 3 -0.33 -4.03 26.68
C LYS A 3 0.28 -3.65 25.34
N GLY A 4 1.24 -4.44 24.87
CA GLY A 4 1.69 -4.40 23.48
C GLY A 4 0.49 -4.73 22.58
N ILE A 5 0.20 -3.88 21.60
CA ILE A 5 -0.69 -4.24 20.51
C ILE A 5 0.07 -5.28 19.69
N SER A 6 -0.22 -6.55 19.93
CA SER A 6 0.27 -7.65 19.10
C SER A 6 -0.30 -7.46 17.70
N TYR A 7 0.56 -7.51 16.69
CA TYR A 7 0.12 -7.76 15.32
C TYR A 7 -0.36 -9.21 15.27
N SER A 8 -1.59 -9.44 15.72
CA SER A 8 -2.26 -10.73 15.58
C SER A 8 -2.46 -10.96 14.08
N THR A 9 -1.62 -11.81 13.49
CA THR A 9 -1.84 -12.35 12.16
C THR A 9 -3.21 -13.05 12.16
N PRO A 10 -4.06 -12.85 11.14
CA PRO A 10 -5.33 -13.55 11.06
C PRO A 10 -5.09 -15.06 11.09
N SER A 11 -5.74 -15.75 12.04
CA SER A 11 -5.75 -17.20 12.10
C SER A 11 -6.32 -17.75 10.80
N PRO A 12 -5.71 -18.77 10.17
CA PRO A 12 -6.26 -19.38 8.97
C PRO A 12 -7.66 -19.94 9.28
N SER A 13 -8.66 -19.42 8.57
CA SER A 13 -10.02 -19.95 8.60
C SER A 13 -9.99 -21.41 8.11
N ARG A 14 -10.45 -22.34 8.96
CA ARG A 14 -10.59 -23.75 8.61
C ARG A 14 -11.60 -23.89 7.46
N PRO A 15 -11.29 -24.64 6.38
CA PRO A 15 -12.29 -24.96 5.38
C PRO A 15 -13.35 -25.89 5.98
N SER A 16 -14.61 -25.45 5.94
CA SER A 16 -15.78 -26.26 6.26
C SER A 16 -15.98 -27.31 5.17
N SER A 17 -15.66 -28.57 5.46
CA SER A 17 -15.94 -29.71 4.60
C SER A 17 -17.46 -29.97 4.51
N ARG A 18 -18.11 -29.46 3.46
CA ARG A 18 -19.45 -29.92 3.06
C ARG A 18 -19.32 -31.14 2.14
N SER A 19 -19.94 -32.23 2.58
CA SER A 19 -20.09 -33.48 1.85
C SER A 19 -20.93 -33.30 0.58
N LEU A 20 -20.36 -33.57 -0.59
CA LEU A 20 -21.09 -33.66 -1.85
C LEU A 20 -21.65 -35.08 -2.02
N GLY A 21 -22.98 -35.18 -1.96
CA GLY A 21 -23.73 -36.38 -2.29
C GLY A 21 -23.79 -36.61 -3.80
N LYS A 22 -23.39 -37.82 -4.22
CA LYS A 22 -23.53 -38.36 -5.57
C LYS A 22 -25.02 -38.52 -5.94
N LYS A 23 -25.43 -38.02 -7.12
CA LYS A 23 -26.55 -38.60 -7.88
C LYS A 23 -26.21 -38.67 -9.36
N ARG A 24 -26.21 -39.91 -9.86
CA ARG A 24 -26.15 -40.33 -11.27
C ARG A 24 -27.54 -40.16 -11.91
N ALA A 25 -27.57 -39.68 -13.15
CA ALA A 25 -28.61 -39.97 -14.16
C ALA A 25 -27.88 -39.83 -15.52
N ARG A 26 -27.53 -40.95 -16.17
CA ARG A 26 -28.28 -41.73 -17.17
C ARG A 26 -28.41 -40.94 -18.49
N ALA A 27 -27.64 -41.40 -19.48
CA ALA A 27 -27.62 -40.97 -20.87
C ALA A 27 -28.29 -42.05 -21.72
N GLU A 28 -29.04 -41.60 -22.72
CA GLU A 28 -29.68 -42.26 -23.88
C GLU A 28 -30.52 -41.12 -24.50
N ASP A 29 -30.68 -40.89 -25.80
CA ASP A 29 -30.02 -41.24 -27.06
C ASP A 29 -30.68 -40.30 -28.11
N ASP A 30 -30.18 -40.34 -29.35
CA ASP A 30 -30.89 -40.01 -30.60
C ASP A 30 -30.83 -38.60 -31.22
N GLU A 31 -30.04 -38.58 -32.30
CA GLU A 31 -30.42 -38.34 -33.70
C GLU A 31 -30.61 -36.92 -34.29
N LEU A 32 -29.80 -36.73 -35.34
CA LEU A 32 -30.12 -36.25 -36.70
C LEU A 32 -30.18 -34.74 -37.04
N CYS A 33 -29.30 -34.43 -37.99
CA CYS A 33 -29.48 -33.59 -39.18
C CYS A 33 -29.94 -32.12 -39.02
N SER A 34 -29.06 -31.19 -39.39
CA SER A 34 -29.11 -30.48 -40.69
C SER A 34 -28.27 -29.19 -40.65
N SER A 35 -27.27 -29.09 -41.53
CA SER A 35 -26.86 -27.80 -42.14
C SER A 35 -27.80 -27.50 -43.33
N PRO A 36 -27.70 -26.39 -44.10
CA PRO A 36 -26.98 -25.12 -43.95
C PRO A 36 -27.90 -23.88 -44.21
N LYS A 37 -27.37 -22.64 -44.08
CA LYS A 37 -27.58 -21.55 -45.08
C LYS A 37 -26.85 -20.23 -44.74
N ASP A 38 -25.99 -19.88 -45.68
CA ASP A 38 -25.46 -18.60 -46.14
C ASP A 38 -26.26 -17.28 -45.95
N ARG A 39 -25.46 -16.18 -46.00
CA ARG A 39 -25.69 -14.79 -46.50
C ARG A 39 -26.12 -13.69 -45.48
N PRO A 40 -25.97 -12.36 -45.79
CA PRO A 40 -24.71 -11.62 -45.96
C PRO A 40 -24.71 -10.16 -45.37
N ARG A 41 -23.51 -9.56 -45.22
CA ARG A 41 -23.09 -8.18 -45.57
C ARG A 41 -23.85 -6.89 -45.11
N ASN A 42 -23.05 -5.96 -44.58
CA ASN A 42 -23.06 -4.47 -44.68
C ASN A 42 -24.04 -3.57 -43.89
N SER A 43 -23.47 -2.66 -43.09
CA SER A 43 -23.73 -1.19 -43.10
C SER A 43 -22.79 -0.48 -42.11
N LYS A 44 -21.74 0.23 -42.55
CA LYS A 44 -21.67 1.70 -42.75
C LYS A 44 -22.60 2.54 -41.85
N LYS A 45 -22.03 3.27 -40.87
CA LYS A 45 -22.53 4.55 -40.31
C LYS A 45 -21.33 5.29 -39.67
N SER A 46 -20.76 6.27 -40.37
CA SER A 46 -21.03 7.72 -40.26
C SER A 46 -20.35 8.36 -39.04
N LYS A 47 -19.16 8.92 -39.29
CA LYS A 47 -18.46 9.92 -38.47
C LYS A 47 -19.32 11.19 -38.42
N SER A 48 -19.70 11.62 -37.21
CA SER A 48 -20.22 12.94 -36.93
C SER A 48 -19.24 13.64 -36.00
N CYS A 49 -18.63 14.72 -36.50
CA CYS A 49 -17.72 15.59 -35.79
C CYS A 49 -18.60 16.60 -35.02
N GLY A 50 -18.89 16.30 -33.75
CA GLY A 50 -19.55 17.25 -32.85
C GLY A 50 -18.51 18.20 -32.28
N SER A 51 -18.52 19.45 -32.74
CA SER A 51 -17.87 20.57 -32.07
C SER A 51 -18.61 20.81 -30.75
N GLY A 52 -18.04 20.35 -29.65
CA GLY A 52 -18.58 20.52 -28.31
C GLY A 52 -18.47 21.97 -27.86
N ASN A 53 -19.50 22.77 -28.14
CA ASN A 53 -19.78 23.99 -27.40
C ASN A 53 -20.28 23.54 -26.01
N THR A 54 -19.40 23.58 -25.01
CA THR A 54 -19.76 23.43 -23.60
C THR A 54 -20.59 24.65 -23.20
N THR A 55 -21.89 24.60 -23.49
CA THR A 55 -22.86 25.55 -22.95
C THR A 55 -22.95 25.32 -21.45
N TYR A 56 -22.27 26.18 -20.69
CA TYR A 56 -22.41 26.27 -19.24
C TYR A 56 -23.90 26.47 -18.91
N ARG A 57 -24.45 25.50 -18.18
CA ARG A 57 -25.86 25.44 -17.85
C ARG A 57 -26.16 26.48 -16.76
N ALA A 58 -27.33 27.10 -16.86
CA ALA A 58 -27.81 28.12 -15.95
C ALA A 58 -27.80 27.65 -14.48
N GLU A 59 -27.24 28.50 -13.61
CA GLU A 59 -27.37 28.52 -12.15
C GLU A 59 -27.21 27.16 -11.45
N ASP A 60 -26.06 26.51 -11.64
CA ASP A 60 -25.65 25.44 -10.74
C ASP A 60 -25.52 26.02 -9.32
N ALA A 61 -26.34 25.50 -8.41
CA ALA A 61 -26.36 25.93 -7.02
C ALA A 61 -24.95 25.82 -6.41
N LEU A 62 -24.41 26.96 -5.99
CA LEU A 62 -23.09 27.07 -5.40
C LEU A 62 -23.00 26.19 -4.15
N THR A 63 -22.28 25.06 -4.24
CA THR A 63 -22.07 24.18 -3.09
C THR A 63 -20.79 24.60 -2.39
N VAL A 64 -20.91 25.46 -1.39
CA VAL A 64 -19.77 25.88 -0.56
C VAL A 64 -19.43 24.78 0.43
N ASP A 65 -18.16 24.41 0.53
CA ASP A 65 -17.66 23.46 1.51
C ASP A 65 -17.93 23.96 2.92
N GLU A 66 -18.70 23.21 3.72
CA GLU A 66 -19.10 23.58 5.07
C GLU A 66 -17.91 23.88 5.99
N HIS A 67 -16.76 23.21 5.81
CA HIS A 67 -15.59 23.46 6.66
C HIS A 67 -14.85 24.76 6.31
N TYR A 68 -15.10 25.29 5.11
CA TYR A 68 -14.47 26.49 4.59
C TYR A 68 -15.45 27.65 4.37
N SER A 69 -16.75 27.49 4.64
CA SER A 69 -17.76 28.54 4.44
C SER A 69 -17.55 29.78 5.31
N ASP A 70 -16.97 29.61 6.50
CA ASP A 70 -16.79 30.67 7.50
C ASP A 70 -15.31 31.08 7.66
N ASN A 71 -14.46 30.68 6.72
CA ASN A 71 -13.01 30.86 6.83
C ASN A 71 -12.57 32.34 6.63
N GLY A 72 -13.46 33.25 6.24
CA GLY A 72 -13.15 34.66 5.98
C GLY A 72 -12.21 34.92 4.80
N GLY A 73 -12.21 34.04 3.80
CA GLY A 73 -11.31 34.13 2.64
C GLY A 73 -11.66 35.24 1.65
N ASP A 74 -10.72 35.54 0.76
CA ASP A 74 -10.79 36.56 -0.30
C ASP A 74 -10.88 35.97 -1.71
N ILE A 75 -10.87 34.63 -1.84
CA ILE A 75 -11.01 33.91 -3.11
C ILE A 75 -11.72 32.55 -2.92
N TYR A 76 -12.50 32.11 -3.90
CA TYR A 76 -13.01 30.74 -3.96
C TYR A 76 -12.14 29.85 -4.85
N LEU A 77 -11.73 28.67 -4.37
CA LEU A 77 -11.29 27.59 -5.26
C LEU A 77 -12.51 26.78 -5.69
N ARG A 78 -12.73 26.65 -7.00
CA ARG A 78 -13.87 25.91 -7.56
C ARG A 78 -13.41 24.60 -8.20
N LEU A 79 -13.96 23.49 -7.74
CA LEU A 79 -13.73 22.16 -8.32
C LEU A 79 -14.72 21.87 -9.46
N PRO A 80 -14.41 20.91 -10.36
CA PRO A 80 -15.29 20.56 -11.48
C PRO A 80 -16.66 20.00 -11.07
N ASP A 81 -16.80 19.53 -9.83
CA ASP A 81 -18.06 19.03 -9.27
C ASP A 81 -18.95 20.15 -8.69
N GLY A 82 -18.53 21.41 -8.80
CA GLY A 82 -19.26 22.56 -8.27
C GLY A 82 -18.99 22.86 -6.79
N THR A 83 -18.08 22.14 -6.14
CA THR A 83 -17.67 22.43 -4.77
C THR A 83 -16.77 23.66 -4.72
N HIS A 84 -17.05 24.58 -3.79
CA HIS A 84 -16.30 25.83 -3.59
C HIS A 84 -15.62 25.88 -2.23
N PHE A 85 -14.35 26.24 -2.19
CA PHE A 85 -13.57 26.41 -0.95
C PHE A 85 -13.16 27.88 -0.79
N MET A 86 -13.70 28.56 0.23
CA MET A 86 -13.31 29.93 0.53
C MET A 86 -11.94 29.99 1.21
N CYS A 87 -10.97 30.58 0.52
CA CYS A 87 -9.56 30.55 0.88
C CYS A 87 -8.96 31.96 0.94
N HIS A 88 -7.77 32.08 1.55
CA HIS A 88 -6.96 33.28 1.55
C HIS A 88 -5.88 33.20 0.48
N LEU A 89 -5.84 34.17 -0.40
CA LEU A 89 -4.89 34.27 -1.51
C LEU A 89 -3.46 34.19 -1.01
N GLU A 90 -3.13 34.89 0.07
CA GLU A 90 -1.79 34.88 0.68
C GLU A 90 -1.37 33.49 1.15
N LYS A 91 -2.30 32.69 1.72
CA LYS A 91 -2.00 31.32 2.17
C LYS A 91 -1.77 30.38 1.00
N LEU A 92 -2.54 30.54 -0.08
CA LEU A 92 -2.35 29.76 -1.30
C LEU A 92 -1.03 30.11 -2.00
N LYS A 93 -0.72 31.41 -2.14
CA LYS A 93 0.58 31.89 -2.65
C LYS A 93 1.75 31.35 -1.83
N ALA A 94 1.63 31.38 -0.49
CA ALA A 94 2.67 30.86 0.40
C ALA A 94 2.87 29.34 0.31
N ALA A 95 1.90 28.58 -0.23
CA ALA A 95 2.08 27.17 -0.54
C ALA A 95 2.97 26.93 -1.78
N GLY A 96 3.23 27.98 -2.57
CA GLY A 96 4.08 27.97 -3.76
C GLY A 96 3.41 27.33 -4.99
N GLY A 97 4.22 27.05 -6.01
CA GLY A 97 3.79 26.23 -7.15
C GLY A 97 2.74 26.90 -8.02
N LEU A 98 1.75 26.12 -8.48
CA LEU A 98 0.67 26.62 -9.35
C LEU A 98 -0.02 27.87 -8.78
N PHE A 99 -0.22 27.94 -7.46
CA PHE A 99 -0.89 29.09 -6.85
C PHE A 99 -0.05 30.36 -6.91
N GLU A 100 1.26 30.25 -6.70
CA GLU A 100 2.16 31.39 -6.81
C GLU A 100 2.17 31.92 -8.25
N ASP A 101 2.33 31.02 -9.23
CA ASP A 101 2.32 31.37 -10.65
C ASP A 101 1.00 32.01 -11.07
N LEU A 102 -0.12 31.35 -10.75
CA LEU A 102 -1.45 31.79 -11.17
C LEU A 102 -1.82 33.17 -10.60
N PHE A 103 -1.44 33.42 -9.34
CA PHE A 103 -1.77 34.67 -8.67
C PHE A 103 -0.68 35.75 -8.76
N SER A 104 0.41 35.47 -9.48
CA SER A 104 1.39 36.48 -9.92
C SER A 104 0.90 37.26 -11.14
N LEU A 105 0.03 36.65 -11.95
CA LEU A 105 -0.51 37.25 -13.15
C LEU A 105 -1.58 38.30 -12.81
N PRO A 106 -1.69 39.39 -13.59
CA PRO A 106 -2.79 40.33 -13.49
C PRO A 106 -4.11 39.60 -13.68
N GLN A 107 -4.99 39.65 -12.68
CA GLN A 107 -6.33 39.08 -12.80
C GLN A 107 -7.13 39.89 -13.82
N PRO A 108 -7.94 39.25 -14.68
CA PRO A 108 -8.80 39.97 -15.62
C PRO A 108 -9.69 40.97 -14.86
N ALA A 109 -9.96 42.12 -15.48
CA ALA A 109 -10.75 43.18 -14.87
C ALA A 109 -12.12 42.65 -14.40
N ARG A 110 -12.63 43.21 -13.29
CA ARG A 110 -13.78 42.76 -12.47
C ARG A 110 -15.14 42.61 -13.17
N ASP A 111 -15.20 42.68 -14.49
CA ASP A 111 -16.43 42.52 -15.27
C ASP A 111 -16.82 41.04 -15.48
N SER A 112 -16.04 40.10 -14.92
CA SER A 112 -16.35 38.67 -14.87
C SER A 112 -17.41 38.38 -13.79
N GLU A 113 -18.40 37.55 -14.12
CA GLU A 113 -19.43 37.05 -13.19
C GLU A 113 -18.83 36.64 -11.84
N THR A 114 -19.09 37.40 -10.77
CA THR A 114 -18.67 37.04 -9.40
C THR A 114 -19.88 36.52 -8.62
N PRO A 115 -20.03 35.20 -8.42
CA PRO A 115 -20.89 34.70 -7.36
C PRO A 115 -20.42 35.30 -6.03
N HIS A 116 -21.29 36.05 -5.34
CA HIS A 116 -21.01 36.68 -4.04
C HIS A 116 -19.84 37.69 -4.00
N GLU A 117 -19.60 38.43 -5.08
CA GLU A 117 -18.64 39.56 -5.11
C GLU A 117 -17.15 39.20 -4.86
N LEU A 118 -16.82 37.91 -4.76
CA LEU A 118 -15.44 37.42 -4.63
C LEU A 118 -14.96 36.78 -5.93
N PRO A 119 -13.66 36.91 -6.28
CA PRO A 119 -13.08 36.17 -7.39
C PRO A 119 -13.07 34.66 -7.09
N PHE A 120 -13.11 33.84 -8.14
CA PHE A 120 -12.88 32.41 -8.04
C PHE A 120 -11.72 31.97 -8.93
N CYS A 121 -11.11 30.85 -8.57
CA CYS A 121 -10.06 30.17 -9.29
C CYS A 121 -10.53 28.74 -9.59
N ASP A 122 -10.71 28.45 -10.87
CA ASP A 122 -11.09 27.12 -11.34
C ASP A 122 -9.91 26.15 -11.23
N ILE A 123 -10.14 25.03 -10.56
CA ILE A 123 -9.22 23.91 -10.48
C ILE A 123 -9.74 22.83 -11.42
N TYR A 124 -9.12 22.71 -12.59
CA TYR A 124 -9.56 21.78 -13.64
C TYR A 124 -9.12 20.33 -13.41
N GLN A 125 -8.21 20.09 -12.46
CA GLN A 125 -7.71 18.75 -12.15
C GLN A 125 -8.78 17.93 -11.42
N GLU A 126 -8.81 16.61 -11.69
CA GLU A 126 -9.71 15.66 -11.02
C GLU A 126 -9.28 15.40 -9.56
N ILE A 127 -9.60 16.35 -8.69
CA ILE A 127 -9.34 16.31 -7.25
C ILE A 127 -10.68 16.14 -6.54
N ALA A 128 -10.80 15.11 -5.71
CA ALA A 128 -11.98 14.94 -4.87
C ALA A 128 -12.02 16.03 -3.78
N PRO A 129 -13.20 16.57 -3.40
CA PRO A 129 -13.31 17.61 -2.37
C PRO A 129 -12.61 17.26 -1.05
N GLU A 130 -12.72 16.00 -0.60
CA GLU A 130 -12.05 15.55 0.63
C GLU A 130 -10.52 15.64 0.52
N GLN A 131 -9.96 15.35 -0.66
CA GLN A 131 -8.52 15.42 -0.89
C GLN A 131 -8.02 16.86 -0.85
N LEU A 132 -8.75 17.78 -1.50
CA LEU A 132 -8.44 19.21 -1.45
C LEU A 132 -8.57 19.73 -0.01
N ARG A 133 -9.59 19.28 0.74
CA ARG A 133 -9.78 19.66 2.15
C ARG A 133 -8.57 19.28 3.01
N TYR A 134 -8.05 18.06 2.92
CA TYR A 134 -6.83 17.68 3.66
C TYR A 134 -5.62 18.52 3.26
N ALA A 135 -5.47 18.86 1.97
CA ALA A 135 -4.39 19.72 1.49
C ALA A 135 -4.51 21.15 2.03
N LEU A 136 -5.70 21.72 2.01
CA LEU A 136 -5.98 23.03 2.60
C LEU A 136 -5.76 23.00 4.12
N ASP A 137 -6.26 21.99 4.84
CA ASP A 137 -6.03 21.87 6.28
C ASP A 137 -4.53 21.80 6.61
N PHE A 138 -3.73 21.18 5.74
CA PHE A 138 -2.28 21.18 5.87
C PHE A 138 -1.67 22.57 5.64
N ILE A 139 -2.07 23.28 4.57
CA ILE A 139 -1.64 24.66 4.25
C ILE A 139 -1.98 25.63 5.40
N TYR A 140 -3.16 25.50 5.98
CA TYR A 140 -3.61 26.31 7.12
C TYR A 140 -3.03 25.85 8.46
N GLY A 141 -2.26 24.77 8.48
CA GLY A 141 -1.64 24.23 9.69
C GLY A 141 -2.62 23.53 10.64
N LYS A 142 -3.88 23.33 10.24
CA LYS A 142 -4.92 22.58 10.96
C LYS A 142 -4.62 21.08 10.98
N LEU A 143 -3.99 20.55 9.93
CA LEU A 143 -3.58 19.16 9.81
C LEU A 143 -2.07 18.99 10.06
N LYS A 144 -1.71 18.02 10.91
CA LYS A 144 -0.33 17.55 11.07
C LYS A 144 -0.23 16.11 10.54
N LEU A 145 0.55 15.91 9.48
CA LEU A 145 0.74 14.57 8.90
C LEU A 145 1.45 13.62 9.86
N LEU A 146 2.36 14.16 10.68
CA LEU A 146 3.10 13.44 11.71
C LEU A 146 2.83 14.07 13.07
N ARG A 147 2.56 13.23 14.07
CA ARG A 147 2.40 13.66 15.47
C ARG A 147 3.17 12.74 16.41
N ARG A 148 3.89 13.30 17.36
CA ARG A 148 4.53 12.52 18.43
C ARG A 148 3.53 12.23 19.53
N LEU A 149 3.35 10.95 19.86
CA LEU A 149 2.46 10.49 20.93
C LEU A 149 3.15 10.59 22.29
N ARG A 150 2.36 10.57 23.37
CA ARG A 150 2.87 10.52 24.75
C ARG A 150 3.74 9.29 25.02
N THR A 151 3.53 8.21 24.27
CA THR A 151 4.34 6.98 24.33
C THR A 151 5.73 7.13 23.68
N GLY A 152 6.05 8.30 23.12
CA GLY A 152 7.27 8.53 22.35
C GLY A 152 7.20 8.05 20.90
N ARG A 153 6.17 7.25 20.53
CA ARG A 153 5.94 6.79 19.15
C ARG A 153 5.48 7.93 18.25
N ILE A 154 5.75 7.80 16.96
CA ILE A 154 5.25 8.71 15.92
C ILE A 154 3.95 8.13 15.35
N SER A 155 2.93 8.97 15.20
CA SER A 155 1.70 8.65 14.51
C SER A 155 1.61 9.34 13.15
N LEU A 156 1.25 8.59 12.11
CA LEU A 156 1.06 9.04 10.74
C LEU A 156 -0.42 9.21 10.43
N HIS A 157 -0.81 10.37 9.89
CA HIS A 157 -2.16 10.63 9.40
C HIS A 157 -2.25 10.13 7.94
N PHE A 158 -2.62 8.87 7.75
CA PHE A 158 -2.43 8.19 6.46
C PHE A 158 -3.24 8.82 5.31
N SER A 159 -4.56 8.96 5.47
CA SER A 159 -5.44 9.51 4.41
C SER A 159 -5.03 10.93 4.03
N GLY A 160 -4.77 11.77 5.04
CA GLY A 160 -4.20 13.11 4.85
C GLY A 160 -2.85 13.12 4.11
N ALA A 161 -1.93 12.19 4.40
CA ALA A 161 -0.65 12.14 3.72
C ALA A 161 -0.79 11.73 2.24
N LEU A 162 -1.65 10.77 1.91
CA LEU A 162 -1.94 10.42 0.51
C LEU A 162 -2.66 11.55 -0.23
N ALA A 163 -3.62 12.21 0.41
CA ALA A 163 -4.33 13.35 -0.17
C ALA A 163 -3.37 14.52 -0.45
N VAL A 164 -2.52 14.89 0.51
CA VAL A 164 -1.51 15.94 0.33
C VAL A 164 -0.51 15.57 -0.75
N LEU A 165 -0.08 14.31 -0.85
CA LEU A 165 0.78 13.85 -1.94
C LEU A 165 0.11 14.03 -3.31
N LYS A 166 -1.15 13.59 -3.44
CA LYS A 166 -1.89 13.63 -4.70
C LYS A 166 -2.19 15.07 -5.12
N VAL A 167 -2.69 15.91 -4.22
CA VAL A 167 -2.95 17.32 -4.51
C VAL A 167 -1.65 18.07 -4.81
N GLY A 168 -0.59 17.83 -4.02
CA GLY A 168 0.71 18.44 -4.26
C GLY A 168 1.32 18.05 -5.59
N HIS A 169 1.07 16.83 -6.08
CA HIS A 169 1.46 16.43 -7.42
C HIS A 169 0.61 17.10 -8.52
N LEU A 170 -0.72 17.06 -8.39
CA LEU A 170 -1.64 17.56 -9.43
C LEU A 170 -1.60 19.09 -9.59
N LEU A 171 -1.38 19.82 -8.50
CA LEU A 171 -1.33 21.28 -8.49
C LEU A 171 0.10 21.83 -8.44
N ASN A 172 1.10 20.99 -8.69
CA ASN A 172 2.51 21.40 -8.65
C ASN A 172 2.93 22.14 -7.38
N LEU A 173 2.62 21.58 -6.20
CA LEU A 173 2.95 22.16 -4.89
C LEU A 173 4.11 21.35 -4.25
N PRO A 174 5.37 21.71 -4.52
CA PRO A 174 6.53 20.87 -4.19
C PRO A 174 6.72 20.67 -2.68
N GLU A 175 6.45 21.68 -1.85
CA GLU A 175 6.60 21.57 -0.40
C GLU A 175 5.53 20.64 0.22
N LEU A 176 4.31 20.63 -0.31
CA LEU A 176 3.27 19.67 0.08
C LEU A 176 3.68 18.24 -0.30
N ARG A 177 4.11 18.04 -1.54
CA ARG A 177 4.60 16.75 -2.03
C ARG A 177 5.74 16.23 -1.16
N LYS A 178 6.75 17.06 -0.89
CA LYS A 178 7.89 16.72 -0.03
C LYS A 178 7.48 16.39 1.41
N ALA A 179 6.56 17.15 2.01
CA ALA A 179 6.06 16.88 3.35
C ALA A 179 5.32 15.54 3.42
N ALA A 180 4.50 15.23 2.41
CA ALA A 180 3.79 13.97 2.32
C ALA A 180 4.75 12.78 2.12
N LEU A 181 5.74 12.89 1.22
CA LEU A 181 6.76 11.85 1.02
C LEU A 181 7.53 11.56 2.31
N LYS A 182 7.93 12.60 3.04
CA LYS A 182 8.58 12.46 4.35
C LYS A 182 7.70 11.73 5.36
N ALA A 183 6.39 12.01 5.37
CA ALA A 183 5.45 11.35 6.27
C ALA A 183 5.23 9.87 5.89
N LEU A 184 5.04 9.59 4.60
CA LEU A 184 4.77 8.25 4.07
C LEU A 184 5.98 7.31 4.18
N HIS A 185 7.21 7.85 4.14
CA HIS A 185 8.42 7.07 4.36
C HIS A 185 8.41 6.30 5.69
N LEU A 186 7.69 6.77 6.72
CA LEU A 186 7.55 6.01 7.96
C LEU A 186 6.80 4.68 7.79
N LEU A 187 5.80 4.62 6.91
CA LEU A 187 5.03 3.40 6.65
C LEU A 187 5.63 2.58 5.51
N PHE A 188 6.22 3.26 4.53
CA PHE A 188 6.88 2.68 3.36
C PHE A 188 8.38 2.98 3.41
N PRO A 189 9.12 2.40 4.36
CA PRO A 189 10.55 2.64 4.44
C PRO A 189 11.20 2.17 3.15
N CYS A 190 12.24 2.89 2.73
CA CYS A 190 13.15 2.44 1.66
C CYS A 190 14.58 2.25 2.20
N ASP A 191 14.74 2.48 3.50
CA ASP A 191 15.93 2.24 4.28
C ASP A 191 15.59 1.21 5.35
N SER A 192 16.60 0.49 5.79
CA SER A 192 16.44 -0.77 6.49
C SER A 192 16.65 -0.64 8.01
N ASP A 193 17.00 0.56 8.50
CA ASP A 193 17.49 0.82 9.86
C ASP A 193 16.45 1.35 10.87
N ASP A 194 15.13 1.32 10.56
CA ASP A 194 14.14 1.82 11.53
C ASP A 194 13.43 0.71 12.32
N ASP A 195 13.99 0.41 13.50
CA ASP A 195 13.37 -0.47 14.52
C ASP A 195 11.97 -0.01 14.98
N ARG A 196 11.54 1.21 14.60
CA ARG A 196 10.23 1.78 14.98
C ARG A 196 9.12 1.48 13.97
N TRP A 197 9.42 0.73 12.90
CA TRP A 197 8.45 0.33 11.90
C TRP A 197 7.57 -0.85 12.36
N PRO A 198 6.24 -0.84 12.08
CA PRO A 198 5.49 0.23 11.42
C PRO A 198 4.98 1.31 12.42
N PRO A 199 4.70 2.53 11.94
CA PRO A 199 4.22 3.65 12.76
C PRO A 199 2.79 3.41 13.26
N VAL A 200 2.35 4.23 14.23
CA VAL A 200 0.94 4.24 14.63
C VAL A 200 0.14 4.97 13.55
N ILE A 201 -0.84 4.33 12.93
CA ILE A 201 -1.70 4.98 11.94
C ILE A 201 -2.90 5.63 12.62
N HIS A 202 -3.25 6.84 12.17
CA HIS A 202 -4.47 7.55 12.55
C HIS A 202 -5.04 8.32 11.36
N GLY A 203 -6.15 9.03 11.55
CA GLY A 203 -6.76 9.84 10.50
C GLY A 203 -7.52 9.02 9.46
N THR A 204 -7.98 7.84 9.85
CA THR A 204 -8.75 6.92 8.99
C THR A 204 -10.17 6.83 9.56
N ASN A 205 -11.17 7.13 8.74
CA ASN A 205 -12.58 6.99 9.13
C ASN A 205 -13.07 5.52 9.07
N ALA A 206 -12.25 4.62 8.50
CA ALA A 206 -12.57 3.21 8.38
C ALA A 206 -12.21 2.41 9.66
N PRO A 207 -12.99 1.38 10.02
CA PRO A 207 -12.59 0.40 11.03
C PRO A 207 -11.23 -0.23 10.68
N THR A 208 -10.43 -0.59 11.70
CA THR A 208 -9.05 -1.10 11.53
C THR A 208 -8.95 -2.26 10.53
N ASP A 209 -9.89 -3.21 10.58
CA ASP A 209 -9.88 -4.38 9.68
C ASP A 209 -10.17 -3.99 8.24
N LEU A 210 -11.07 -3.04 8.03
CA LEU A 210 -11.38 -2.49 6.71
C LEU A 210 -10.20 -1.65 6.18
N PHE A 211 -9.60 -0.84 7.05
CA PHE A 211 -8.41 -0.05 6.71
C PHE A 211 -7.28 -0.94 6.18
N ARG A 212 -6.97 -2.05 6.86
CA ARG A 212 -5.94 -3.03 6.45
C ARG A 212 -6.16 -3.60 5.05
N ARG A 213 -7.41 -3.64 4.58
CA ARG A 213 -7.79 -4.12 3.25
C ARG A 213 -7.70 -3.04 2.18
N ILE A 214 -8.08 -1.80 2.52
CA ILE A 214 -8.12 -0.67 1.58
C ILE A 214 -6.73 -0.07 1.34
N PHE A 215 -5.98 0.19 2.41
CA PHE A 215 -4.77 1.02 2.34
C PHE A 215 -3.70 0.52 1.35
N PRO A 216 -3.46 -0.79 1.15
CA PRO A 216 -2.43 -1.24 0.22
C PRO A 216 -2.80 -0.94 -1.23
N ILE A 217 -4.09 -1.10 -1.58
CA ILE A 217 -4.62 -0.83 -2.91
C ILE A 217 -4.52 0.67 -3.20
N GLU A 218 -5.01 1.48 -2.26
CA GLU A 218 -4.97 2.93 -2.35
C GLU A 218 -3.53 3.46 -2.50
N ALA A 219 -2.58 2.93 -1.71
CA ALA A 219 -1.17 3.30 -1.79
C ALA A 219 -0.56 2.96 -3.16
N VAL A 220 -0.82 1.77 -3.71
CA VAL A 220 -0.34 1.39 -5.04
C VAL A 220 -0.86 2.36 -6.11
N ASN A 221 -2.16 2.66 -6.07
CA ASN A 221 -2.80 3.57 -7.02
C ASN A 221 -2.22 4.99 -6.93
N VAL A 222 -2.08 5.53 -5.72
CA VAL A 222 -1.54 6.88 -5.50
C VAL A 222 -0.06 6.96 -5.87
N PHE A 223 0.77 5.98 -5.53
CA PHE A 223 2.21 6.00 -5.86
C PHE A 223 2.46 5.88 -7.36
N ARG A 224 1.64 5.08 -8.06
CA ARG A 224 1.69 5.03 -9.53
C ARG A 224 1.25 6.36 -10.13
N GLN A 225 0.14 6.93 -9.65
CA GLN A 225 -0.39 8.20 -10.16
C GLN A 225 0.56 9.37 -9.91
N CYS A 226 1.21 9.41 -8.75
CA CYS A 226 2.07 10.52 -8.34
C CYS A 226 3.55 10.30 -8.67
N GLU A 227 3.88 9.28 -9.46
CA GLU A 227 5.25 8.93 -9.85
C GLU A 227 6.19 8.81 -8.65
N VAL A 228 5.82 7.94 -7.70
CA VAL A 228 6.61 7.63 -6.49
C VAL A 228 7.06 6.17 -6.51
N PRO A 229 7.91 5.75 -7.47
CA PRO A 229 8.33 4.36 -7.59
C PRO A 229 9.11 3.87 -6.36
N LEU A 230 9.72 4.78 -5.58
CA LEU A 230 10.47 4.45 -4.38
C LEU A 230 9.64 3.72 -3.31
N PHE A 231 8.35 4.04 -3.17
CA PHE A 231 7.49 3.39 -2.16
C PHE A 231 6.71 2.20 -2.71
N ALA A 232 6.72 2.02 -4.03
CA ALA A 232 5.93 1.00 -4.69
C ALA A 232 6.23 -0.43 -4.19
N PRO A 233 7.51 -0.89 -4.05
CA PRO A 233 7.77 -2.27 -3.63
C PRO A 233 7.12 -2.64 -2.28
N VAL A 234 7.11 -1.72 -1.31
CA VAL A 234 6.47 -1.95 -0.01
C VAL A 234 4.95 -1.90 -0.11
N ALA A 235 4.38 -1.00 -0.93
CA ALA A 235 2.93 -0.98 -1.18
C ALA A 235 2.45 -2.29 -1.83
N TYR A 236 3.18 -2.78 -2.83
CA TYR A 236 2.93 -4.06 -3.47
C TYR A 236 3.09 -5.24 -2.52
N TYR A 237 4.07 -5.20 -1.61
CA TYR A 237 4.20 -6.19 -0.55
C TYR A 237 2.95 -6.28 0.32
N TYR A 238 2.44 -5.14 0.78
CA TYR A 238 1.21 -5.10 1.58
C TYR A 238 0.01 -5.58 0.78
N ALA A 239 -0.12 -5.20 -0.49
CA ALA A 239 -1.19 -5.66 -1.36
C ALA A 239 -1.14 -7.19 -1.57
N ALA A 240 0.06 -7.78 -1.63
CA ALA A 240 0.25 -9.23 -1.72
C ALA A 240 -0.11 -9.99 -0.43
N GLN A 241 -0.39 -9.30 0.68
CA GLN A 241 -0.91 -9.90 1.91
C GLN A 241 -2.44 -9.95 1.95
N LEU A 242 -3.13 -9.33 1.00
CA LEU A 242 -4.59 -9.32 0.95
C LEU A 242 -5.15 -10.70 0.56
N GLU A 243 -6.43 -10.90 0.88
CA GLU A 243 -7.19 -12.03 0.37
C GLU A 243 -7.29 -11.97 -1.16
N ILE A 244 -7.39 -13.13 -1.81
CA ILE A 244 -7.41 -13.20 -3.28
C ILE A 244 -8.59 -12.39 -3.83
N ASP A 245 -9.75 -12.48 -3.19
CA ASP A 245 -10.95 -11.74 -3.61
C ASP A 245 -10.75 -10.23 -3.54
N ASP A 246 -10.06 -9.72 -2.50
CA ASP A 246 -9.76 -8.29 -2.37
C ASP A 246 -8.80 -7.80 -3.47
N ILE A 247 -7.83 -8.64 -3.87
CA ILE A 247 -6.90 -8.32 -4.97
C ILE A 247 -7.66 -8.27 -6.30
N LEU A 248 -8.55 -9.23 -6.55
CA LEU A 248 -9.22 -9.39 -7.85
C LEU A 248 -10.37 -8.40 -8.04
N PHE A 249 -11.20 -8.23 -7.01
CA PHE A 249 -12.46 -7.49 -7.07
C PHE A 249 -12.39 -6.12 -6.39
N GLY A 250 -11.34 -5.86 -5.60
CA GLY A 250 -11.19 -4.63 -4.83
C GLY A 250 -11.94 -4.70 -3.50
N VAL A 251 -11.95 -3.56 -2.79
CA VAL A 251 -12.52 -3.44 -1.45
C VAL A 251 -13.52 -2.29 -1.43
N THR A 252 -14.74 -2.56 -0.97
CA THR A 252 -15.77 -1.54 -0.80
C THR A 252 -15.44 -0.62 0.37
N ARG A 253 -15.36 0.68 0.11
CA ARG A 253 -15.19 1.75 1.09
C ARG A 253 -16.49 2.01 1.88
N PRO A 254 -16.43 2.74 3.02
CA PRO A 254 -17.62 3.12 3.77
C PRO A 254 -18.66 3.94 2.98
N ASP A 255 -18.22 4.67 1.95
CA ASP A 255 -19.08 5.46 1.06
C ASP A 255 -19.74 4.62 -0.07
N GLY A 256 -19.46 3.31 -0.12
CA GLY A 256 -19.96 2.40 -1.15
C GLY A 256 -19.11 2.36 -2.42
N SER A 257 -18.11 3.23 -2.58
CA SER A 257 -17.16 3.15 -3.69
C SER A 257 -16.27 1.92 -3.56
N ILE A 258 -15.73 1.42 -4.68
CA ILE A 258 -14.85 0.25 -4.68
C ILE A 258 -13.44 0.69 -5.04
N GLU A 259 -12.51 0.49 -4.12
CA GLU A 259 -11.09 0.71 -4.35
C GLU A 259 -10.48 -0.54 -4.98
N LYS A 260 -9.94 -0.41 -6.20
CA LYS A 260 -9.47 -1.55 -7.01
C LYS A 260 -8.10 -1.29 -7.61
N LEU A 261 -7.29 -2.34 -7.73
CA LEU A 261 -6.06 -2.34 -8.50
C LEU A 261 -6.37 -2.32 -10.00
N SER A 262 -5.46 -1.75 -10.80
CA SER A 262 -5.49 -1.95 -12.26
C SER A 262 -5.18 -3.41 -12.61
N ASP A 263 -5.56 -3.90 -13.79
CA ASP A 263 -5.32 -5.30 -14.16
C ASP A 263 -3.82 -5.63 -14.28
N ALA A 264 -3.00 -4.65 -14.67
CA ALA A 264 -1.54 -4.77 -14.65
C ALA A 264 -1.03 -4.96 -13.21
N ASP A 265 -1.51 -4.15 -12.28
CA ASP A 265 -1.09 -4.19 -10.88
C ASP A 265 -1.58 -5.48 -10.20
N LYS A 266 -2.79 -5.98 -10.53
CA LYS A 266 -3.27 -7.31 -10.08
C LYS A 266 -2.31 -8.42 -10.50
N SER A 267 -1.92 -8.43 -11.78
CA SER A 267 -0.97 -9.42 -12.31
C SER A 267 0.38 -9.35 -11.57
N LEU A 268 0.85 -8.13 -11.29
CA LEU A 268 2.10 -7.90 -10.55
C LEU A 268 2.02 -8.40 -9.11
N VAL A 269 0.95 -8.07 -8.39
CA VAL A 269 0.69 -8.53 -7.02
C VAL A 269 0.65 -10.06 -6.96
N MET A 270 -0.07 -10.71 -7.88
CA MET A 270 -0.22 -12.17 -7.88
C MET A 270 1.10 -12.90 -8.18
N LYS A 271 1.88 -12.40 -9.14
CA LYS A 271 3.23 -12.94 -9.44
C LYS A 271 4.20 -12.69 -8.28
N GLY A 272 4.16 -11.49 -7.71
CA GLY A 272 4.95 -11.12 -6.55
C GLY A 272 4.63 -11.99 -5.35
N ARG A 273 3.35 -12.30 -5.10
CA ARG A 273 2.91 -13.19 -4.01
C ARG A 273 3.58 -14.57 -4.06
N GLU A 274 3.69 -15.16 -5.24
CA GLU A 274 4.38 -16.45 -5.42
C GLU A 274 5.89 -16.33 -5.19
N LYS A 275 6.51 -15.26 -5.70
CA LYS A 275 7.94 -14.99 -5.44
C LYS A 275 8.23 -14.72 -3.96
N LEU A 276 7.35 -14.03 -3.23
CA LEU A 276 7.49 -13.79 -1.79
C LEU A 276 7.52 -15.09 -0.98
N ARG A 277 6.77 -16.11 -1.37
CA ARG A 277 6.83 -17.45 -0.74
C ARG A 277 8.21 -18.08 -0.89
N ARG A 278 8.83 -17.93 -2.06
CA ARG A 278 10.20 -18.39 -2.32
C ARG A 278 11.20 -17.60 -1.48
N VAL A 279 11.10 -16.27 -1.49
CA VAL A 279 11.96 -15.40 -0.65
C VAL A 279 11.85 -15.78 0.82
N ARG A 280 10.64 -16.07 1.31
CA ARG A 280 10.42 -16.53 2.68
C ARG A 280 11.18 -17.82 2.99
N ARG A 281 11.16 -18.79 2.07
CA ARG A 281 11.81 -20.10 2.25
C ARG A 281 13.32 -20.03 2.09
N ASP A 282 13.77 -19.34 1.04
CA ASP A 282 15.13 -19.38 0.52
C ASP A 282 16.02 -18.27 1.11
N HIS A 283 15.42 -17.22 1.68
CA HIS A 283 16.14 -16.12 2.34
C HIS A 283 15.72 -15.96 3.81
N THR A 284 14.44 -15.65 4.07
CA THR A 284 13.98 -15.32 5.45
C THR A 284 14.22 -16.46 6.42
N HIS A 285 13.92 -17.69 5.99
CA HIS A 285 14.02 -18.89 6.82
C HIS A 285 15.07 -19.89 6.29
N ALA A 286 16.02 -19.42 5.49
CA ALA A 286 17.12 -20.23 4.95
C ALA A 286 17.91 -20.94 6.06
N TRP A 287 18.00 -20.28 7.23
CA TRP A 287 18.67 -20.78 8.43
C TRP A 287 18.11 -22.13 8.93
N LEU A 288 16.86 -22.50 8.61
CA LEU A 288 16.29 -23.82 8.89
C LEU A 288 16.85 -24.94 7.99
N SER A 289 17.61 -24.59 6.96
CA SER A 289 18.26 -25.53 6.05
C SER A 289 19.79 -25.41 6.10
N GLU A 290 20.31 -24.32 6.68
CA GLU A 290 21.73 -24.14 6.98
C GLU A 290 22.12 -24.94 8.23
N HIS A 291 22.31 -26.24 8.05
CA HIS A 291 22.96 -27.11 9.02
C HIS A 291 24.29 -27.56 8.42
N GLY A 292 25.38 -27.39 9.18
CA GLY A 292 26.74 -27.55 8.71
C GLY A 292 26.98 -28.85 7.94
N ASN A 293 27.29 -28.73 6.65
CA ASN A 293 28.00 -29.74 5.88
C ASN A 293 29.48 -29.36 5.86
N VAL A 294 30.21 -29.60 6.95
CA VAL A 294 31.66 -29.72 6.82
C VAL A 294 31.89 -31.15 6.34
N ARG A 295 31.87 -31.36 5.01
CA ARG A 295 32.27 -32.61 4.30
C ARG A 295 31.20 -33.67 3.98
N GLY A 296 29.91 -33.33 3.96
CA GLY A 296 28.89 -34.28 3.46
C GLY A 296 28.60 -35.48 4.37
N GLU A 297 29.27 -35.57 5.52
CA GLU A 297 28.82 -36.35 6.66
C GLU A 297 27.88 -35.45 7.46
N VAL A 298 26.65 -35.92 7.69
CA VAL A 298 25.71 -35.26 8.60
C VAL A 298 26.27 -35.44 10.01
N GLU A 299 27.20 -34.59 10.42
CA GLU A 299 27.53 -34.48 11.84
C GLU A 299 26.24 -34.06 12.54
N HIS A 300 25.70 -34.92 13.39
CA HIS A 300 24.54 -34.64 14.23
C HIS A 300 24.77 -33.47 15.22
N GLN A 301 25.90 -32.78 15.13
CA GLN A 301 26.32 -31.64 15.94
C GLN A 301 26.26 -30.35 15.11
N LEU A 302 25.29 -29.49 15.43
CA LEU A 302 25.19 -28.15 14.86
C LEU A 302 26.31 -27.25 15.39
N HIS A 303 27.23 -26.78 14.55
CA HIS A 303 28.10 -25.63 14.84
C HIS A 303 28.70 -25.58 16.26
N GLY A 304 29.39 -26.65 16.69
CA GLY A 304 29.96 -26.73 18.04
C GLY A 304 28.94 -27.04 19.14
N CYS A 305 27.78 -27.61 18.78
CA CYS A 305 26.79 -28.12 19.73
C CYS A 305 27.38 -29.27 20.54
N TRP A 306 27.66 -28.99 21.81
CA TRP A 306 28.19 -29.96 22.77
C TRP A 306 27.09 -30.75 23.49
N MET A 307 25.82 -30.34 23.37
CA MET A 307 24.70 -31.06 23.96
C MET A 307 24.22 -32.19 23.04
N GLN A 308 24.32 -33.43 23.54
CA GLN A 308 23.71 -34.59 22.89
C GLN A 308 22.17 -34.51 22.92
N SER A 309 21.61 -33.98 24.02
CA SER A 309 20.19 -33.71 24.18
C SER A 309 19.97 -32.55 25.16
N ASN A 310 18.91 -31.78 24.93
CA ASN A 310 18.44 -30.75 25.85
C ASN A 310 17.79 -31.43 27.07
N ALA A 311 18.18 -31.04 28.28
CA ALA A 311 17.70 -31.65 29.53
C ALA A 311 16.17 -31.57 29.73
N TYR A 312 15.51 -30.58 29.12
CA TYR A 312 14.08 -30.37 29.26
C TYR A 312 13.26 -31.11 28.20
N THR A 313 13.75 -31.18 26.97
CA THR A 313 12.99 -31.75 25.85
C THR A 313 13.44 -33.16 25.46
N GLY A 314 14.63 -33.58 25.90
CA GLY A 314 15.27 -34.82 25.46
C GLY A 314 15.73 -34.81 24.00
N GLN A 315 15.60 -33.69 23.29
CA GLN A 315 15.95 -33.58 21.87
C GLN A 315 17.30 -32.89 21.69
N SER A 316 18.08 -33.31 20.69
CA SER A 316 19.24 -32.52 20.23
C SER A 316 18.76 -31.23 19.55
N CYS A 317 19.63 -30.21 19.50
CA CYS A 317 19.32 -28.96 18.79
C CYS A 317 18.97 -29.24 17.31
N TYR A 318 19.66 -30.19 16.67
CA TYR A 318 19.37 -30.61 15.30
C TYR A 318 17.98 -31.21 15.16
N ALA A 319 17.63 -32.18 16.02
CA ALA A 319 16.31 -32.81 15.99
C ALA A 319 15.19 -31.79 16.22
N PHE A 320 15.40 -30.83 17.12
CA PHE A 320 14.46 -29.74 17.36
C PHE A 320 14.26 -28.87 16.10
N ILE A 321 15.33 -28.41 15.44
CA ILE A 321 15.19 -27.58 14.23
C ILE A 321 14.55 -28.36 13.07
N GLN A 322 14.91 -29.62 12.86
CA GLN A 322 14.27 -30.46 11.83
C GLN A 322 12.77 -30.63 12.09
N LYS A 323 12.39 -30.88 13.35
CA LYS A 323 10.99 -30.95 13.75
C LYS A 323 10.27 -29.62 13.51
N LEU A 324 10.88 -28.50 13.92
CA LEU A 324 10.33 -27.16 13.71
C LEU A 324 10.06 -26.88 12.23
N LYS A 325 11.04 -27.17 11.36
CA LYS A 325 10.90 -27.03 9.91
C LYS A 325 9.77 -27.89 9.34
N ALA A 326 9.70 -29.16 9.75
CA ALA A 326 8.65 -30.07 9.32
C ALA A 326 7.26 -29.60 9.77
N ASP A 327 7.13 -29.18 11.03
CA ASP A 327 5.88 -28.65 11.60
C ASP A 327 5.43 -27.36 10.89
N TRP A 328 6.37 -26.46 10.59
CA TRP A 328 6.09 -25.23 9.84
C TRP A 328 5.64 -25.52 8.41
N ASN A 329 6.30 -26.45 7.73
CA ASN A 329 5.91 -26.87 6.39
C ASN A 329 4.52 -27.51 6.37
N ALA A 330 4.24 -28.43 7.29
CA ALA A 330 2.95 -29.11 7.40
C ALA A 330 1.78 -28.14 7.69
N ARG A 331 2.07 -27.01 8.35
CA ARG A 331 1.09 -25.95 8.64
C ARG A 331 1.00 -24.87 7.56
N GLY A 332 1.70 -25.04 6.42
CA GLY A 332 1.71 -24.07 5.34
C GLY A 332 2.40 -22.74 5.69
N PHE A 333 3.29 -22.72 6.69
CA PHE A 333 3.97 -21.50 7.12
C PHE A 333 4.81 -20.86 6.00
N PHE A 334 5.40 -21.68 5.12
CA PHE A 334 6.18 -21.22 3.96
C PHE A 334 5.31 -20.81 2.77
N GLU A 335 4.01 -21.14 2.78
CA GLU A 335 3.06 -20.75 1.73
C GLU A 335 2.48 -19.35 1.95
N ARG A 336 2.86 -18.70 3.06
CA ARG A 336 2.51 -17.31 3.37
C ARG A 336 3.42 -16.35 2.60
N SER A 337 2.86 -15.22 2.18
CA SER A 337 3.57 -14.17 1.44
C SER A 337 4.23 -13.12 2.35
N ASP A 338 4.22 -13.28 3.66
CA ASP A 338 4.69 -12.28 4.63
C ASP A 338 6.18 -12.41 4.97
N CYS A 339 7.04 -12.48 3.94
CA CYS A 339 8.47 -12.78 4.08
C CYS A 339 9.28 -11.77 4.91
N MET A 340 8.76 -10.57 5.14
CA MET A 340 9.44 -9.52 5.91
C MET A 340 9.06 -9.49 7.40
N ASN A 341 8.13 -10.36 7.83
CA ASN A 341 7.79 -10.46 9.24
C ASN A 341 8.89 -11.19 10.01
N ALA A 342 9.55 -10.47 10.91
CA ALA A 342 10.44 -11.05 11.91
C ALA A 342 9.67 -12.04 12.79
N LEU A 343 10.41 -13.00 13.37
CA LEU A 343 9.83 -13.88 14.37
C LEU A 343 9.39 -13.06 15.59
N PRO A 344 8.18 -13.30 16.12
CA PRO A 344 7.73 -12.63 17.33
C PRO A 344 8.66 -12.99 18.51
N GLN A 345 8.77 -12.11 19.50
CA GLN A 345 9.68 -12.30 20.62
C GLN A 345 9.41 -13.63 21.35
N GLU A 346 8.15 -14.02 21.48
CA GLU A 346 7.74 -15.28 22.09
C GLU A 346 8.30 -16.49 21.35
N ALA A 347 8.40 -16.43 20.01
CA ALA A 347 9.02 -17.49 19.22
C ALA A 347 10.55 -17.51 19.41
N LEU A 348 11.18 -16.35 19.52
CA LEU A 348 12.62 -16.25 19.84
C LEU A 348 12.93 -16.79 21.25
N ASP A 349 12.03 -16.59 22.22
CA ASP A 349 12.17 -17.12 23.57
C ASP A 349 12.03 -18.65 23.60
N ILE A 350 11.12 -19.21 22.80
CA ILE A 350 11.01 -20.66 22.59
C ILE A 350 12.32 -21.20 22.00
N LEU A 351 12.84 -20.58 20.93
CA LEU A 351 14.12 -20.98 20.34
C LEU A 351 15.26 -20.93 21.37
N LYS A 352 15.31 -19.88 22.20
CA LYS A 352 16.33 -19.72 23.25
C LYS A 352 16.24 -20.81 24.33
N LYS A 353 15.03 -21.29 24.63
CA LYS A 353 14.79 -22.34 25.62
C LYS A 353 15.13 -23.74 25.09
N ASP A 354 14.80 -24.00 23.83
CA ASP A 354 14.92 -25.33 23.23
C ASP A 354 16.28 -25.58 22.58
N LEU A 355 17.01 -24.53 22.20
CA LEU A 355 18.40 -24.60 21.72
C LEU A 355 19.41 -24.42 22.86
N CYS A 356 20.59 -25.04 22.72
CA CYS A 356 21.74 -24.68 23.56
C CYS A 356 22.21 -23.26 23.22
N SER A 357 22.92 -22.61 24.16
CA SER A 357 23.39 -21.23 24.00
C SER A 357 24.21 -21.03 22.73
N THR A 358 25.11 -21.95 22.40
CA THR A 358 25.94 -21.90 21.18
C THR A 358 25.09 -21.90 19.91
N CYS A 359 24.11 -22.80 19.78
CA CYS A 359 23.23 -22.84 18.61
C CYS A 359 22.31 -21.62 18.54
N TYR A 360 21.80 -21.13 19.67
CA TYR A 360 20.96 -19.94 19.69
C TYR A 360 21.71 -18.69 19.22
N GLU A 361 22.92 -18.46 19.75
CA GLU A 361 23.76 -17.32 19.35
C GLU A 361 24.22 -17.44 17.88
N PHE A 362 24.32 -18.65 17.34
CA PHE A 362 24.54 -18.86 15.91
C PHE A 362 23.31 -18.49 15.05
N TYR A 363 22.11 -18.96 15.42
CA TYR A 363 20.91 -18.77 14.59
C TYR A 363 20.26 -17.40 14.74
N ARG A 364 20.37 -16.75 15.90
CA ARG A 364 19.80 -15.43 16.15
C ARG A 364 20.19 -14.38 15.08
N PRO A 365 21.48 -14.14 14.78
CA PRO A 365 21.85 -13.19 13.73
C PRO A 365 21.40 -13.65 12.33
N LYS A 366 21.34 -14.97 12.08
CA LYS A 366 20.87 -15.53 10.80
C LYS A 366 19.38 -15.29 10.56
N ILE A 367 18.55 -15.34 11.60
CA ILE A 367 17.11 -15.02 11.52
C ILE A 367 16.93 -13.55 11.09
N SER A 368 17.63 -12.62 11.76
CA SER A 368 17.60 -11.20 11.41
C SER A 368 18.16 -10.94 10.00
N GLN A 369 19.27 -11.58 9.65
CA GLN A 369 19.87 -11.51 8.32
C GLN A 369 18.93 -12.04 7.24
N GLY A 370 18.15 -13.10 7.49
CA GLY A 370 17.19 -13.62 6.55
C GLY A 370 16.10 -12.60 6.21
N VAL A 371 15.53 -11.94 7.21
CA VAL A 371 14.54 -10.86 7.01
C VAL A 371 15.16 -9.72 6.21
N TRP A 372 16.40 -9.35 6.53
CA TRP A 372 17.15 -8.33 5.82
C TRP A 372 17.39 -8.67 4.34
N ASN A 373 17.81 -9.90 4.06
CA ASN A 373 17.98 -10.37 2.68
C ASN A 373 16.65 -10.29 1.92
N GLY A 374 15.55 -10.71 2.55
CA GLY A 374 14.21 -10.58 1.96
C GLY A 374 13.81 -9.12 1.66
N TRP A 375 14.22 -8.18 2.52
CA TRP A 375 14.02 -6.74 2.30
C TRP A 375 14.74 -6.24 1.04
N TRP A 376 16.01 -6.63 0.83
CA TRP A 376 16.79 -6.19 -0.33
C TRP A 376 16.32 -6.81 -1.65
N GLU A 377 15.74 -8.01 -1.60
CA GLU A 377 15.13 -8.67 -2.76
C GLU A 377 13.74 -8.09 -3.13
N LEU A 378 13.11 -7.34 -2.23
CA LEU A 378 11.72 -6.91 -2.39
C LEU A 378 11.42 -6.15 -3.69
N PRO A 379 12.25 -5.22 -4.16
CA PRO A 379 12.00 -4.57 -5.45
C PRO A 379 11.95 -5.57 -6.61
N GLY A 380 12.92 -6.49 -6.66
CA GLY A 380 13.03 -7.51 -7.71
C GLY A 380 11.86 -8.52 -7.72
N VAL A 381 11.26 -8.78 -6.55
CA VAL A 381 10.03 -9.58 -6.42
C VAL A 381 8.93 -9.00 -7.34
N PHE A 382 8.75 -7.69 -7.32
CA PHE A 382 7.73 -6.99 -8.09
C PHE A 382 8.27 -6.40 -9.40
N GLY A 383 9.45 -6.80 -9.86
CA GLY A 383 10.02 -6.38 -11.14
C GLY A 383 10.53 -4.94 -11.16
N PHE A 384 10.72 -4.32 -10.00
CA PHE A 384 11.43 -3.05 -9.89
C PHE A 384 12.93 -3.27 -9.86
N GLU A 385 13.68 -2.20 -10.15
CA GLU A 385 15.12 -2.17 -9.94
C GLU A 385 15.50 -2.13 -8.46
N SER A 386 16.78 -2.32 -8.15
CA SER A 386 17.29 -2.28 -6.77
C SER A 386 16.89 -0.98 -6.04
N TRP A 387 16.81 -1.04 -4.70
CA TRP A 387 16.55 0.12 -3.86
C TRP A 387 17.46 1.32 -4.16
N LYS A 388 18.73 1.06 -4.50
CA LYS A 388 19.68 2.11 -4.87
C LYS A 388 19.22 2.86 -6.11
N VAL A 389 18.87 2.15 -7.17
CA VAL A 389 18.40 2.77 -8.42
C VAL A 389 17.06 3.48 -8.21
N LEU A 390 16.15 2.90 -7.42
CA LEU A 390 14.88 3.55 -7.08
C LEU A 390 15.08 4.87 -6.33
N LYS A 391 16.04 4.92 -5.38
CA LYS A 391 16.38 6.16 -4.65
C LYS A 391 16.98 7.21 -5.57
N GLU A 392 17.92 6.82 -6.44
CA GLU A 392 18.53 7.73 -7.41
C GLU A 392 17.49 8.27 -8.40
N GLY A 393 16.62 7.40 -8.92
CA GLY A 393 15.51 7.78 -9.80
C GLY A 393 14.52 8.72 -9.11
N GLN A 394 14.15 8.43 -7.86
CA GLN A 394 13.27 9.31 -7.10
C GLN A 394 13.92 10.65 -6.78
N GLY A 395 15.22 10.68 -6.50
CA GLY A 395 15.98 11.91 -6.28
C GLY A 395 15.94 12.82 -7.50
N LYS A 396 16.24 12.27 -8.69
CA LYS A 396 16.14 13.00 -9.97
C LYS A 396 14.74 13.54 -10.22
N LEU A 397 13.70 12.73 -9.97
CA LEU A 397 12.32 13.18 -10.07
C LEU A 397 12.08 14.35 -9.12
N SER A 398 12.46 14.22 -7.85
CA SER A 398 12.28 15.25 -6.82
C SER A 398 13.04 16.54 -7.08
N ASP A 399 14.21 16.48 -7.72
CA ASP A 399 14.99 17.67 -8.09
C ASP A 399 14.26 18.47 -9.19
N GLY A 400 13.60 17.80 -10.14
CA GLY A 400 12.77 18.45 -11.15
C GLY A 400 11.49 19.13 -10.63
N TRP A 401 11.14 18.95 -9.34
CA TRP A 401 10.06 19.72 -8.69
C TRP A 401 10.57 20.98 -7.97
N ARG A 402 11.88 21.18 -7.88
CA ARG A 402 12.49 22.36 -7.22
C ARG A 402 12.87 23.47 -8.19
N GLU A 403 13.03 23.12 -9.46
CA GLU A 403 13.18 24.05 -10.58
C GLU A 403 11.81 24.59 -10.99
#